data_AF-G0TWH2-F1
#
_entry.id   AF-G0TWH2-F1
#
_cell.length_a   1.000
_cell.length_b   1.000
_cell.length_c   1.000
_cell.angle_alpha   90.00
_cell.angle_beta   90.00
_cell.angle_gamma   90.00
#
_symmetry.space_group_name_H-M   'P 1'
#
loop_
_entity.id
_entity.type
_entity.pdbx_description
1 polymer ?
#
loop_
_entity_poly.entity_id
_entity_poly.type
_entity_poly.pdbx_seq_one_letter_code
_entity_poly.pdbx_strand_id
1 'polypeptide(L)'
;MLAATRYRVIRKRREDISENSSKGPGSVETPKKWERPWDVERAMPKEKRAISMGVITPEPLHSTSRKLKFATKICTPGKTEPRKTTQKNVVTGAKTGGSQSGIVFNKGFGQHILKNPLVIAAIVEKAAIKPTDIVLEIGPGTGNLTEKLLQTAKKVIAFEVDPRMVVELNKRFQGTTLATKLQVIRGNCLEHEFPYFDKCVANVPYAISSALVFKLLKKPNFKCAVLMFQREFALRICAQPGSEAYCRLSVNSQLLARCSHLMKISKNSFNPPPKVESSVIRLDPKHPAPNVDFDEWDGLVKFIFNRKNKKISSIFRTKNAVQTLYEKHCSYQKMEGAKETRTFEEFKGLLETMLQDPIFDRRARTLDQESIMELLCRFAENNIHFV
;
A
#
# COMPACT_ATOMS: atom_id res chain seq x y z
N MET A 1 -15.43 15.86 9.56
CA MET A 1 -16.35 14.68 9.50
C MET A 1 -17.63 15.01 8.75
N LEU A 2 -18.14 16.25 8.88
CA LEU A 2 -19.33 16.75 8.18
C LEU A 2 -19.24 16.68 6.65
N ALA A 3 -18.09 17.02 6.06
CA ALA A 3 -17.93 17.01 4.60
C ALA A 3 -18.06 15.61 3.98
N ALA A 4 -17.49 14.57 4.60
CA ALA A 4 -17.62 13.19 4.11
C ALA A 4 -19.06 12.67 4.21
N THR A 5 -19.77 13.03 5.29
CA THR A 5 -21.20 12.73 5.42
C THR A 5 -22.02 13.46 4.36
N ARG A 6 -21.74 14.74 4.09
CA ARG A 6 -22.38 15.53 3.03
C ARG A 6 -22.16 14.89 1.66
N TYR A 7 -20.93 14.49 1.34
CA TYR A 7 -20.60 13.78 0.11
C TYR A 7 -21.45 12.51 -0.07
N ARG A 8 -21.59 11.69 0.98
CA ARG A 8 -22.48 10.52 0.92
C ARG A 8 -23.94 10.90 0.71
N VAL A 9 -24.45 11.93 1.38
CA VAL A 9 -25.85 12.34 1.18
C VAL A 9 -26.08 12.76 -0.27
N ILE A 10 -25.13 13.50 -0.86
CA ILE A 10 -25.19 13.89 -2.28
C ILE A 10 -25.21 12.65 -3.17
N ARG A 11 -24.30 11.68 -2.92
CA ARG A 11 -24.22 10.44 -3.70
C ARG A 11 -25.48 9.57 -3.55
N LYS A 12 -25.93 9.33 -2.31
CA LYS A 12 -27.08 8.46 -2.03
C LYS A 12 -28.37 9.04 -2.61
N ARG A 13 -28.61 10.35 -2.45
CA ARG A 13 -29.76 11.01 -3.09
C ARG A 13 -29.79 10.82 -4.60
N ARG A 14 -28.62 10.64 -5.24
CA ARG A 14 -28.53 10.40 -6.68
C ARG A 14 -28.77 8.95 -7.05
N GLU A 15 -28.22 8.01 -6.29
CA GLU A 15 -28.53 6.57 -6.43
C GLU A 15 -30.04 6.34 -6.31
N ASP A 16 -30.70 7.01 -5.36
CA ASP A 16 -32.17 6.94 -5.18
C ASP A 16 -32.93 7.58 -6.38
N ILE A 17 -32.39 8.63 -7.00
CA ILE A 17 -32.99 9.29 -8.19
C ILE A 17 -32.81 8.42 -9.44
N SER A 18 -31.64 7.80 -9.65
CA SER A 18 -31.37 6.94 -10.80
C SER A 18 -32.20 5.65 -10.73
N GLU A 19 -32.34 5.04 -9.55
CA GLU A 19 -33.24 3.90 -9.32
C GLU A 19 -34.73 4.26 -9.54
N ASN A 20 -35.15 5.47 -9.20
CA ASN A 20 -36.54 5.90 -9.44
C ASN A 20 -36.79 6.29 -10.89
N SER A 21 -35.81 6.82 -11.62
CA SER A 21 -35.94 7.16 -13.05
C SER A 21 -35.91 5.94 -13.98
N SER A 22 -35.38 4.81 -13.51
CA SER A 22 -35.41 3.52 -14.21
C SER A 22 -36.72 2.73 -13.97
N LYS A 23 -37.56 3.17 -13.03
CA LYS A 23 -38.95 2.69 -12.86
C LYS A 23 -39.88 3.67 -13.56
N GLY A 24 -40.50 3.25 -14.67
CA GLY A 24 -41.44 4.08 -15.43
C GLY A 24 -42.62 4.60 -14.57
N PRO A 25 -43.32 5.66 -15.02
CA PRO A 25 -44.35 6.31 -14.21
C PRO A 25 -45.55 5.37 -14.06
N GLY A 26 -45.68 4.73 -12.90
CA GLY A 26 -46.76 3.77 -12.67
C GLY A 26 -46.66 3.07 -11.31
N SER A 27 -46.74 3.82 -10.22
CA SER A 27 -47.40 3.40 -8.97
C SER A 27 -47.23 4.48 -7.90
N VAL A 28 -48.36 5.05 -7.47
CA VAL A 28 -48.43 5.82 -6.24
C VAL A 28 -48.40 4.81 -5.09
N GLU A 29 -47.24 4.59 -4.48
CA GLU A 29 -47.15 3.90 -3.19
C GLU A 29 -47.03 4.93 -2.06
N THR A 30 -48.00 4.89 -1.15
CA THR A 30 -48.03 5.67 0.10
C THR A 30 -46.77 5.44 0.95
N PRO A 31 -46.27 6.44 1.69
CA PRO A 31 -45.03 6.31 2.44
C PRO A 31 -45.18 5.32 3.60
N LYS A 32 -44.48 4.17 3.50
CA LYS A 32 -44.30 3.25 4.63
C LYS A 32 -43.44 3.92 5.70
N LYS A 33 -44.00 3.98 6.90
CA LYS A 33 -43.38 4.41 8.16
C LYS A 33 -42.25 3.44 8.51
N TRP A 34 -41.01 3.92 8.61
CA TRP A 34 -39.86 3.07 8.93
C TRP A 34 -39.63 3.00 10.44
N GLU A 35 -39.79 1.80 10.98
CA GLU A 35 -39.35 1.39 12.31
C GLU A 35 -37.83 1.17 12.36
N ARG A 36 -37.25 1.27 13.56
CA ARG A 36 -35.80 1.26 13.84
C ARG A 36 -35.25 -0.17 13.76
N PRO A 37 -34.15 -0.44 13.02
CA PRO A 37 -33.61 -1.80 12.92
C PRO A 37 -32.56 -2.08 14.02
N TRP A 38 -33.00 -2.63 15.16
CA TRP A 38 -32.17 -3.50 16.00
C TRP A 38 -32.88 -4.76 16.52
N ASP A 39 -34.09 -5.06 16.04
CA ASP A 39 -34.75 -6.33 16.33
C ASP A 39 -34.82 -7.14 15.02
N VAL A 40 -34.05 -8.22 14.92
CA VAL A 40 -34.52 -9.62 14.83
C VAL A 40 -33.30 -10.55 14.70
N GLU A 41 -33.34 -11.54 15.57
CA GLU A 41 -32.46 -12.67 15.83
C GLU A 41 -32.34 -13.67 14.66
N ARG A 42 -31.19 -14.39 14.63
CA ARG A 42 -30.94 -15.73 14.06
C ARG A 42 -31.51 -16.10 12.67
N ALA A 43 -30.60 -16.21 11.70
CA ALA A 43 -30.63 -17.27 10.69
C ALA A 43 -29.21 -17.67 10.26
N MET A 44 -28.82 -18.92 10.57
CA MET A 44 -27.57 -19.55 10.09
C MET A 44 -27.69 -19.93 8.60
N PRO A 45 -26.68 -19.68 7.76
CA PRO A 45 -26.64 -20.24 6.41
C PRO A 45 -26.14 -21.69 6.41
N LYS A 46 -26.87 -22.55 5.69
CA LYS A 46 -26.63 -23.98 5.48
C LYS A 46 -25.34 -24.26 4.69
N GLU A 47 -24.72 -25.40 5.01
CA GLU A 47 -23.52 -25.97 4.39
C GLU A 47 -23.59 -26.07 2.85
N LYS A 48 -22.48 -25.75 2.18
CA LYS A 48 -22.27 -26.04 0.76
C LYS A 48 -21.57 -27.39 0.60
N ARG A 49 -22.21 -28.29 -0.15
CA ARG A 49 -21.71 -29.61 -0.55
C ARG A 49 -20.33 -29.55 -1.22
N ALA A 50 -19.47 -30.49 -0.84
CA ALA A 50 -18.18 -30.74 -1.46
C ALA A 50 -18.34 -31.35 -2.87
N ILE A 51 -17.53 -30.87 -3.81
CA ILE A 51 -17.33 -31.50 -5.13
C ILE A 51 -15.94 -32.14 -5.10
N SER A 52 -15.90 -33.45 -5.33
CA SER A 52 -14.69 -34.25 -5.48
C SER A 52 -14.26 -34.25 -6.95
N MET A 53 -12.95 -34.18 -7.20
CA MET A 53 -12.16 -35.16 -7.98
C MET A 53 -10.94 -34.52 -8.65
N GLY A 54 -9.79 -35.19 -8.52
CA GLY A 54 -8.65 -35.04 -9.44
C GLY A 54 -7.28 -35.03 -8.77
N VAL A 55 -6.78 -36.21 -8.37
CA VAL A 55 -5.37 -36.42 -7.98
C VAL A 55 -4.53 -36.45 -9.25
N ILE A 56 -3.58 -35.52 -9.39
CA ILE A 56 -2.56 -35.54 -10.45
C ILE A 56 -1.25 -36.00 -9.79
N THR A 57 -0.83 -37.22 -10.08
CA THR A 57 0.49 -37.77 -9.73
C THR A 57 1.52 -37.36 -10.79
N PRO A 58 2.78 -37.05 -10.41
CA PRO A 58 3.81 -36.69 -11.38
C PRO A 58 4.43 -37.94 -12.03
N GLU A 59 4.34 -38.06 -13.35
CA GLU A 59 5.20 -38.97 -14.13
C GLU A 59 6.52 -38.28 -14.53
N PRO A 60 7.66 -39.00 -14.52
CA PRO A 60 8.96 -38.45 -14.89
C PRO A 60 9.17 -38.48 -16.40
N LEU A 61 9.38 -37.31 -17.03
CA LEU A 61 9.87 -37.24 -18.41
C LEU A 61 11.39 -37.31 -18.44
N HIS A 62 11.90 -38.40 -18.99
CA HIS A 62 13.30 -38.58 -19.36
C HIS A 62 13.73 -37.63 -20.49
N SER A 63 15.00 -37.26 -20.41
CA SER A 63 15.77 -36.37 -21.28
C SER A 63 15.76 -36.70 -22.77
N THR A 64 15.79 -35.68 -23.62
CA THR A 64 16.67 -35.68 -24.81
C THR A 64 17.36 -34.32 -24.97
N SER A 65 18.69 -34.38 -25.06
CA SER A 65 19.59 -33.24 -25.19
C SER A 65 19.63 -32.70 -26.62
N ARG A 66 19.62 -31.38 -26.81
CA ARG A 66 20.36 -30.73 -27.91
C ARG A 66 21.01 -29.43 -27.43
N LYS A 67 22.35 -29.44 -27.39
CA LYS A 67 23.22 -28.27 -27.17
C LYS A 67 23.14 -27.36 -28.40
N LEU A 68 22.85 -26.07 -28.21
CA LEU A 68 23.32 -25.03 -29.13
C LEU A 68 24.37 -24.18 -28.40
N LYS A 69 25.59 -24.19 -28.93
CA LYS A 69 26.69 -23.30 -28.52
C LYS A 69 26.62 -22.06 -29.41
N PHE A 70 26.47 -20.89 -28.81
CA PHE A 70 26.81 -19.63 -29.49
C PHE A 70 28.13 -19.11 -28.89
N ALA A 71 29.17 -19.12 -29.72
CA ALA A 71 30.45 -18.51 -29.41
C ALA A 71 30.50 -17.15 -30.10
N THR A 72 30.56 -16.07 -29.32
CA THR A 72 30.85 -14.73 -29.84
C THR A 72 32.29 -14.37 -29.48
N LYS A 73 33.17 -14.38 -30.48
CA LYS A 73 34.53 -13.84 -30.39
C LYS A 73 34.45 -12.31 -30.47
N ILE A 74 35.01 -11.63 -29.48
CA ILE A 74 35.43 -10.23 -29.61
C ILE A 74 36.92 -10.20 -29.21
N CYS A 75 37.77 -9.97 -30.20
CA CYS A 75 39.19 -9.69 -30.02
C CYS A 75 39.39 -8.20 -29.71
N THR A 76 40.28 -7.88 -28.77
CA THR A 76 40.90 -6.55 -28.67
C THR A 76 42.39 -6.77 -28.34
N PRO A 77 43.34 -6.21 -29.10
CA PRO A 77 44.77 -6.44 -28.90
C PRO A 77 45.42 -5.38 -27.99
N GLY A 78 46.33 -5.80 -27.11
CA GLY A 78 47.21 -4.88 -26.36
C GLY A 78 47.91 -5.53 -25.17
N LYS A 79 49.22 -5.79 -25.32
CA LYS A 79 50.15 -6.40 -24.35
C LYS A 79 50.45 -5.49 -23.14
N THR A 80 50.73 -6.06 -21.96
CA THR A 80 52.08 -6.08 -21.31
C THR A 80 52.06 -6.80 -19.95
N GLU A 81 53.23 -7.31 -19.57
CA GLU A 81 53.59 -8.38 -18.62
C GLU A 81 53.61 -8.03 -17.10
N PRO A 82 53.84 -9.02 -16.19
CA PRO A 82 53.48 -8.94 -14.77
C PRO A 82 54.60 -8.41 -13.87
N ARG A 83 54.22 -7.83 -12.71
CA ARG A 83 55.19 -7.40 -11.66
C ARG A 83 54.94 -8.08 -10.31
N LYS A 84 56.08 -8.46 -9.71
CA LYS A 84 56.34 -9.35 -8.56
C LYS A 84 55.79 -8.91 -7.18
N THR A 85 55.42 -9.95 -6.41
CA THR A 85 55.44 -10.19 -4.95
C THR A 85 55.44 -9.03 -3.93
N THR A 86 54.57 -9.17 -2.92
CA THR A 86 54.99 -9.06 -1.51
C THR A 86 54.02 -9.81 -0.59
N GLN A 87 54.54 -10.84 0.10
CA GLN A 87 53.88 -11.49 1.23
C GLN A 87 53.91 -10.53 2.44
N LYS A 88 52.79 -10.40 3.15
CA LYS A 88 52.76 -9.89 4.53
C LYS A 88 51.93 -10.80 5.42
N ASN A 89 52.56 -11.17 6.52
CA ASN A 89 52.12 -12.10 7.56
C ASN A 89 50.75 -11.74 8.15
N VAL A 90 49.91 -12.77 8.31
CA VAL A 90 48.66 -12.72 9.07
C VAL A 90 48.98 -13.02 10.53
N VAL A 91 48.72 -12.05 11.41
CA VAL A 91 48.68 -12.24 12.86
C VAL A 91 47.34 -12.86 13.23
N THR A 92 47.38 -14.01 13.89
CA THR A 92 46.24 -14.79 14.37
C THR A 92 45.61 -14.15 15.61
N GLY A 93 44.53 -13.40 15.43
CA GLY A 93 43.62 -13.01 16.50
C GLY A 93 42.44 -13.99 16.59
N ALA A 94 42.28 -14.62 17.75
CA ALA A 94 41.23 -15.58 18.05
C ALA A 94 39.81 -15.04 17.77
N LYS A 95 39.03 -15.76 16.97
CA LYS A 95 37.61 -15.47 16.69
C LYS A 95 36.73 -16.20 17.70
N THR A 96 36.02 -15.44 18.53
CA THR A 96 34.82 -15.92 19.23
C THR A 96 33.67 -16.11 18.25
N GLY A 97 32.97 -17.24 18.38
CA GLY A 97 32.04 -17.80 17.41
C GLY A 97 30.82 -16.95 17.06
N GLY A 98 30.58 -16.85 15.75
CA GLY A 98 29.35 -16.40 15.14
C GLY A 98 29.34 -16.96 13.72
N SER A 99 28.80 -18.16 13.55
CA SER A 99 28.72 -18.88 12.27
C SER A 99 27.82 -18.11 11.30
N GLN A 100 28.38 -17.14 10.57
CA GLN A 100 27.73 -16.63 9.38
C GLN A 100 27.97 -17.60 8.24
N SER A 101 26.98 -18.45 7.95
CA SER A 101 26.88 -19.06 6.63
C SER A 101 26.84 -17.93 5.61
N GLY A 102 27.84 -17.86 4.73
CA GLY A 102 28.05 -16.79 3.76
C GLY A 102 27.01 -16.80 2.65
N ILE A 103 25.75 -16.47 2.96
CA ILE A 103 24.72 -16.32 1.95
C ILE A 103 24.98 -15.02 1.19
N VAL A 104 25.21 -15.14 -0.12
CA VAL A 104 25.32 -13.99 -1.02
C VAL A 104 23.93 -13.40 -1.22
N PHE A 105 23.72 -12.22 -0.64
CA PHE A 105 22.49 -11.45 -0.79
C PHE A 105 22.28 -11.04 -2.25
N ASN A 106 21.04 -11.19 -2.72
CA ASN A 106 20.73 -10.83 -4.09
C ASN A 106 20.48 -9.32 -4.17
N LYS A 107 21.37 -8.62 -4.86
CA LYS A 107 21.25 -7.17 -5.11
C LYS A 107 19.96 -6.81 -5.86
N GLY A 108 19.42 -7.72 -6.69
CA GLY A 108 18.19 -7.51 -7.45
C GLY A 108 16.93 -7.41 -6.59
N PHE A 109 16.89 -8.04 -5.41
CA PHE A 109 15.78 -7.92 -4.46
C PHE A 109 15.92 -6.73 -3.50
N GLY A 110 17.03 -5.97 -3.56
CA GLY A 110 17.27 -4.85 -2.65
C GLY A 110 17.37 -5.27 -1.18
N GLN A 111 17.89 -6.47 -0.91
CA GLN A 111 17.96 -7.06 0.43
C GLN A 111 18.92 -6.28 1.33
N HIS A 112 18.37 -5.58 2.32
CA HIS A 112 19.12 -4.93 3.41
C HIS A 112 18.68 -5.55 4.74
N ILE A 113 19.50 -6.45 5.29
CA ILE A 113 19.16 -7.18 6.51
C ILE A 113 19.41 -6.29 7.73
N LEU A 114 18.37 -6.08 8.53
CA LEU A 114 18.48 -5.36 9.79
C LEU A 114 19.28 -6.22 10.79
N LYS A 115 20.45 -5.70 11.22
CA LYS A 115 21.38 -6.41 12.13
C LYS A 115 21.45 -5.82 13.54
N ASN A 116 21.01 -4.58 13.73
CA ASN A 116 21.14 -3.92 15.03
C ASN A 116 20.05 -4.42 16.00
N PRO A 117 20.41 -5.14 17.09
CA PRO A 117 19.43 -5.72 18.01
C PRO A 117 18.64 -4.67 18.79
N LEU A 118 19.24 -3.50 19.07
CA LEU A 118 18.56 -2.40 19.77
C LEU A 118 17.44 -1.81 18.91
N VAL A 119 17.68 -1.67 17.60
CA VAL A 119 16.67 -1.19 16.65
C VAL A 119 15.54 -2.20 16.52
N ILE A 120 15.86 -3.50 16.45
CA ILE A 120 14.85 -4.57 16.39
C ILE A 120 13.98 -4.55 17.65
N ALA A 121 14.59 -4.47 18.84
CA ALA A 121 13.86 -4.40 20.10
C ALA A 121 12.92 -3.17 20.13
N ALA A 122 13.41 -1.99 19.73
CA ALA A 122 12.60 -0.78 19.66
C ALA A 122 11.42 -0.88 18.67
N ILE A 123 11.60 -1.56 17.53
CA ILE A 123 10.50 -1.79 16.57
C ILE A 123 9.40 -2.65 17.22
N VAL A 124 9.78 -3.75 17.88
CA VAL A 124 8.84 -4.67 18.54
C VAL A 124 8.11 -3.99 19.69
N GLU A 125 8.82 -3.20 20.49
CA GLU A 125 8.26 -2.39 21.57
C GLU A 125 7.22 -1.40 21.02
N LYS A 126 7.56 -0.62 19.99
CA LYS A 126 6.64 0.36 19.39
C LYS A 126 5.46 -0.26 18.65
N ALA A 127 5.58 -1.52 18.22
CA ALA A 127 4.46 -2.31 17.72
C ALA A 127 3.48 -2.72 18.83
N ALA A 128 3.87 -2.63 20.10
CA ALA A 128 3.04 -2.90 21.28
C ALA A 128 2.33 -4.25 21.22
N ILE A 129 3.02 -5.28 20.73
CA ILE A 129 2.45 -6.61 20.42
C ILE A 129 1.93 -7.27 21.70
N LYS A 130 0.70 -7.79 21.65
CA LYS A 130 0.10 -8.55 22.74
C LYS A 130 0.35 -10.05 22.55
N PRO A 131 0.39 -10.85 23.63
CA PRO A 131 0.56 -12.30 23.55
C PRO A 131 -0.51 -13.04 22.73
N THR A 132 -1.68 -12.42 22.53
CA THR A 132 -2.79 -12.96 21.75
C THR A 132 -2.74 -12.58 20.27
N ASP A 133 -1.91 -11.60 19.89
CA ASP A 133 -1.90 -11.04 18.53
C ASP A 133 -1.27 -12.04 17.54
N ILE A 134 -1.85 -12.08 16.34
CA ILE A 134 -1.24 -12.67 15.14
C ILE A 134 -0.51 -11.56 14.38
N VAL A 135 0.77 -11.75 14.11
CA VAL A 135 1.62 -10.75 13.45
C VAL A 135 1.92 -11.16 12.02
N LEU A 136 1.66 -10.27 11.07
CA LEU A 136 2.12 -10.37 9.70
C LEU A 136 3.50 -9.73 9.56
N GLU A 137 4.50 -10.50 9.17
CA GLU A 137 5.83 -10.01 8.80
C GLU A 137 6.03 -10.06 7.29
N ILE A 138 6.55 -8.97 6.71
CA ILE A 138 6.85 -8.90 5.28
C ILE A 138 8.35 -8.67 5.12
N GLY A 139 9.02 -9.59 4.44
CA GLY A 139 10.48 -9.60 4.29
C GLY A 139 11.21 -9.98 5.57
N PRO A 140 11.03 -11.21 6.10
CA PRO A 140 11.72 -11.68 7.30
C PRO A 140 13.25 -11.76 7.13
N GLY A 141 13.73 -11.93 5.88
CA GLY A 141 15.16 -12.08 5.59
C GLY A 141 15.77 -13.24 6.37
N THR A 142 16.81 -12.97 7.15
CA THR A 142 17.49 -13.99 7.98
C THR A 142 16.73 -14.33 9.28
N GLY A 143 15.63 -13.65 9.58
CA GLY A 143 14.79 -13.93 10.76
C GLY A 143 15.14 -13.18 12.05
N ASN A 144 15.97 -12.12 11.98
CA ASN A 144 16.36 -11.37 13.19
C ASN A 144 15.17 -10.67 13.86
N LEU A 145 14.27 -10.10 13.04
CA LEU A 145 13.04 -9.49 13.53
C LEU A 145 12.01 -10.58 13.89
N THR A 146 11.86 -11.58 13.03
CA THR A 146 11.00 -12.76 13.25
C THR A 146 11.21 -13.40 14.63
N GLU A 147 12.45 -13.59 15.06
CA GLU A 147 12.76 -14.18 16.37
C GLU A 147 12.15 -13.37 17.54
N LYS A 148 12.28 -12.04 17.50
CA LYS A 148 11.71 -11.14 18.53
C LYS A 148 10.19 -11.06 18.46
N LEU A 149 9.61 -11.17 17.27
CA LEU A 149 8.16 -11.27 17.09
C LEU A 149 7.62 -12.59 17.66
N LEU A 150 8.27 -13.72 17.41
CA LEU A 150 7.85 -15.05 17.89
C LEU A 150 7.91 -15.17 19.43
N GLN A 151 8.83 -14.44 20.07
CA GLN A 151 8.93 -14.35 21.53
C GLN A 151 7.74 -13.64 22.18
N THR A 152 7.06 -12.75 21.45
CA THR A 152 6.00 -11.87 22.01
C THR A 152 4.61 -12.18 21.48
N ALA A 153 4.48 -12.63 20.23
CA ALA A 153 3.20 -12.89 19.58
C ALA A 153 2.68 -14.31 19.83
N LYS A 154 1.38 -14.51 19.57
CA LYS A 154 0.76 -15.84 19.50
C LYS A 154 1.29 -16.61 18.29
N LYS A 155 1.35 -15.94 17.14
CA LYS A 155 1.71 -16.50 15.84
C LYS A 155 2.33 -15.42 14.96
N VAL A 156 3.33 -15.78 14.16
CA VAL A 156 3.93 -14.92 13.13
C VAL A 156 3.72 -15.56 11.76
N ILE A 157 3.14 -14.80 10.84
CA ILE A 157 2.96 -15.18 9.44
C ILE A 157 3.95 -14.33 8.63
N ALA A 158 4.97 -14.97 8.06
CA ALA A 158 6.05 -14.29 7.36
C ALA A 158 5.94 -14.50 5.84
N PHE A 159 5.87 -13.41 5.07
CA PHE A 159 5.94 -13.43 3.61
C PHE A 159 7.38 -13.20 3.12
N GLU A 160 7.91 -14.13 2.34
CA GLU A 160 9.24 -14.04 1.74
C GLU A 160 9.22 -14.44 0.27
N VAL A 161 9.86 -13.64 -0.57
CA VAL A 161 9.94 -13.87 -2.02
C VAL A 161 11.14 -14.73 -2.39
N ASP A 162 12.26 -14.59 -1.67
CA ASP A 162 13.50 -15.34 -1.94
C ASP A 162 13.42 -16.76 -1.35
N PRO A 163 13.35 -17.81 -2.18
CA PRO A 163 13.29 -19.19 -1.68
C PRO A 163 14.47 -19.57 -0.81
N ARG A 164 15.65 -18.96 -1.00
CA ARG A 164 16.85 -19.24 -0.20
C ARG A 164 16.68 -18.73 1.23
N MET A 165 16.04 -17.56 1.39
CA MET A 165 15.71 -17.01 2.71
C MET A 165 14.64 -17.83 3.41
N VAL A 166 13.65 -18.36 2.68
CA VAL A 166 12.65 -19.28 3.25
C VAL A 166 13.31 -20.52 3.85
N VAL A 167 14.25 -21.14 3.13
CA VAL A 167 14.98 -22.31 3.63
C VAL A 167 15.79 -21.96 4.89
N GLU A 168 16.53 -20.85 4.86
CA GLU A 168 17.35 -20.41 5.99
C GLU A 168 16.49 -20.08 7.22
N LEU A 169 15.35 -19.40 7.01
CA LEU A 169 14.41 -19.05 8.07
C LEU A 169 13.82 -20.32 8.72
N ASN A 170 13.40 -21.29 7.91
CA ASN A 170 12.88 -22.56 8.43
C ASN A 170 13.97 -23.32 9.21
N LYS A 171 15.19 -23.40 8.67
CA LYS A 171 16.32 -24.05 9.34
C LYS A 171 16.67 -23.39 10.67
N ARG A 172 16.63 -22.05 10.74
CA ARG A 172 16.92 -21.28 11.96
C ARG A 172 15.99 -21.64 13.11
N PHE A 173 14.70 -21.84 12.83
CA PHE A 173 13.71 -22.13 13.86
C PHE A 173 13.41 -23.63 14.02
N GLN A 174 13.89 -24.48 13.14
CA GLN A 174 13.71 -25.94 13.22
C GLN A 174 14.18 -26.48 14.57
N GLY A 175 13.35 -27.30 15.21
CA GLY A 175 13.65 -27.89 16.53
C GLY A 175 13.49 -26.94 17.73
N THR A 176 13.14 -25.67 17.50
CA THR A 176 12.83 -24.72 18.58
C THR A 176 11.34 -24.74 18.94
N THR A 177 11.01 -24.36 20.17
CA THR A 177 9.60 -24.19 20.59
C THR A 177 8.87 -23.10 19.78
N LEU A 178 9.62 -22.15 19.23
CA LEU A 178 9.11 -21.05 18.41
C LEU A 178 8.64 -21.50 17.02
N ALA A 179 9.14 -22.65 16.52
CA ALA A 179 8.77 -23.18 15.20
C ALA A 179 7.25 -23.32 15.03
N THR A 180 6.57 -23.76 16.08
CA THR A 180 5.10 -23.98 16.09
C THR A 180 4.29 -22.70 15.89
N LYS A 181 4.89 -21.54 16.20
CA LYS A 181 4.28 -20.22 16.05
C LYS A 181 4.59 -19.57 14.70
N LEU A 182 5.53 -20.11 13.92
CA LEU A 182 5.97 -19.52 12.67
C LEU A 182 5.26 -20.18 11.47
N GLN A 183 4.64 -19.37 10.63
CA GLN A 183 4.16 -19.78 9.32
C GLN A 183 4.87 -18.97 8.25
N VAL A 184 5.59 -19.62 7.34
CA VAL A 184 6.27 -18.95 6.23
C VAL A 184 5.47 -19.16 4.94
N ILE A 185 5.08 -18.07 4.29
CA ILE A 185 4.41 -18.06 3.00
C ILE A 185 5.43 -17.57 1.96
N ARG A 186 5.81 -18.47 1.06
CA ARG A 186 6.67 -18.11 -0.08
C ARG A 186 5.83 -17.44 -1.15
N GLY A 187 6.20 -16.22 -1.56
CA GLY A 187 5.56 -15.54 -2.67
C GLY A 187 5.66 -14.02 -2.60
N ASN A 188 5.22 -13.36 -3.68
CA ASN A 188 5.12 -11.90 -3.70
C ASN A 188 3.91 -11.46 -2.86
N CYS A 189 4.16 -10.80 -1.72
CA CYS A 189 3.10 -10.31 -0.84
C CYS A 189 2.06 -9.42 -1.56
N LEU A 190 2.41 -8.77 -2.67
CA LEU A 190 1.48 -7.93 -3.45
C LEU A 190 0.46 -8.74 -4.28
N GLU A 191 0.76 -10.00 -4.60
CA GLU A 191 -0.09 -10.87 -5.42
C GLU A 191 -0.98 -11.79 -4.57
N HIS A 192 -0.63 -12.01 -3.30
CA HIS A 192 -1.38 -12.90 -2.40
C HIS A 192 -2.41 -12.15 -1.55
N GLU A 193 -3.59 -12.71 -1.33
CA GLU A 193 -4.49 -12.20 -0.27
C GLU A 193 -3.86 -12.44 1.10
N PHE A 194 -3.96 -11.43 1.99
CA PHE A 194 -3.42 -11.57 3.33
C PHE A 194 -4.37 -12.37 4.21
N PRO A 195 -3.86 -13.39 4.95
CA PRO A 195 -4.67 -14.03 5.99
C PRO A 195 -5.00 -13.01 7.09
N TYR A 196 -5.91 -13.35 8.00
CA TYR A 196 -6.19 -12.50 9.16
C TYR A 196 -4.91 -12.28 9.99
N PHE A 197 -4.67 -11.03 10.38
CA PHE A 197 -3.61 -10.64 11.30
C PHE A 197 -4.07 -9.44 12.14
N ASP A 198 -3.59 -9.35 13.37
CA ASP A 198 -3.86 -8.23 14.26
C ASP A 198 -2.94 -7.05 13.99
N LYS A 199 -1.66 -7.34 13.67
CA LYS A 199 -0.62 -6.33 13.47
C LYS A 199 0.30 -6.70 12.33
N CYS A 200 0.80 -5.70 11.61
CA CYS A 200 1.85 -5.90 10.62
C CYS A 200 3.15 -5.25 11.08
N VAL A 201 4.27 -5.97 10.98
CA VAL A 201 5.60 -5.41 11.24
C VAL A 201 6.49 -5.78 10.07
N ALA A 202 7.12 -4.82 9.41
CA ALA A 202 7.88 -5.12 8.19
C ALA A 202 9.12 -4.26 8.00
N ASN A 203 10.20 -4.92 7.57
CA ASN A 203 11.33 -4.30 6.91
C ASN A 203 11.09 -4.36 5.39
N VAL A 204 10.33 -3.39 4.89
CA VAL A 204 9.79 -3.45 3.53
C VAL A 204 10.89 -3.19 2.49
N PRO A 205 11.04 -4.06 1.46
CA PRO A 205 11.87 -3.74 0.31
C PRO A 205 11.36 -2.46 -0.37
N TYR A 206 12.26 -1.49 -0.59
CA TYR A 206 11.84 -0.13 -0.94
C TYR A 206 11.04 -0.03 -2.25
N ALA A 207 11.31 -0.93 -3.20
CA ALA A 207 10.63 -0.99 -4.50
C ALA A 207 9.11 -1.21 -4.39
N ILE A 208 8.63 -1.85 -3.32
CA ILE A 208 7.20 -2.19 -3.16
C ILE A 208 6.48 -1.28 -2.16
N SER A 209 7.17 -0.30 -1.58
CA SER A 209 6.67 0.49 -0.44
C SER A 209 5.28 1.09 -0.65
N SER A 210 5.08 1.79 -1.79
CA SER A 210 3.80 2.45 -2.08
C SER A 210 2.68 1.45 -2.31
N ALA A 211 2.93 0.40 -3.09
CA ALA A 211 1.94 -0.63 -3.37
C ALA A 211 1.53 -1.37 -2.10
N LEU A 212 2.49 -1.65 -1.21
CA LEU A 212 2.22 -2.31 0.06
C LEU A 212 1.36 -1.45 0.98
N VAL A 213 1.67 -0.15 1.12
CA VAL A 213 0.88 0.76 1.97
C VAL A 213 -0.58 0.80 1.51
N PHE A 214 -0.84 0.96 0.22
CA PHE A 214 -2.22 0.98 -0.29
C PHE A 214 -2.89 -0.39 -0.22
N LYS A 215 -2.16 -1.48 -0.41
CA LYS A 215 -2.70 -2.83 -0.23
C LYS A 215 -3.18 -3.06 1.20
N LEU A 216 -2.38 -2.66 2.20
CA LEU A 216 -2.77 -2.74 3.61
C LEU A 216 -3.99 -1.86 3.89
N LEU A 217 -3.99 -0.61 3.41
CA LEU A 217 -5.04 0.36 3.73
C LEU A 217 -6.36 0.19 2.95
N LYS A 218 -6.38 -0.57 1.85
CA LYS A 218 -7.60 -0.81 1.05
C LYS A 218 -8.62 -1.70 1.77
N LYS A 219 -8.15 -2.70 2.53
CA LYS A 219 -8.98 -3.59 3.36
C LYS A 219 -8.39 -3.68 4.77
N PRO A 220 -8.46 -2.60 5.56
CA PRO A 220 -7.80 -2.58 6.85
C PRO A 220 -8.62 -3.45 7.82
N ASN A 221 -8.17 -4.69 8.04
CA ASN A 221 -8.71 -5.55 9.09
C ASN A 221 -7.62 -5.87 10.12
N PHE A 222 -6.92 -4.83 10.56
CA PHE A 222 -5.79 -4.93 11.49
C PHE A 222 -5.74 -3.69 12.40
N LYS A 223 -5.14 -3.84 13.58
CA LYS A 223 -5.06 -2.80 14.61
C LYS A 223 -4.04 -1.72 14.27
N CYS A 224 -2.82 -2.12 13.88
CA CYS A 224 -1.77 -1.20 13.46
C CYS A 224 -0.70 -1.89 12.61
N ALA A 225 0.01 -1.12 11.80
CA ALA A 225 1.19 -1.56 11.07
C ALA A 225 2.41 -0.71 11.45
N VAL A 226 3.52 -1.35 11.82
CA VAL A 226 4.82 -0.72 12.09
C VAL A 226 5.78 -1.08 10.96
N LEU A 227 6.00 -0.13 10.07
CA LEU A 227 6.66 -0.35 8.79
C LEU A 227 7.94 0.48 8.71
N MET A 228 9.00 -0.14 8.22
CA MET A 228 10.26 0.54 7.95
C MET A 228 10.38 0.87 6.46
N PHE A 229 10.72 2.12 6.17
CA PHE A 229 10.92 2.63 4.82
C PHE A 229 12.18 3.50 4.72
N GLN A 230 12.54 3.88 3.49
CA GLN A 230 13.48 4.99 3.28
C GLN A 230 12.98 6.26 3.96
N ARG A 231 13.92 7.08 4.45
CA ARG A 231 13.60 8.31 5.18
C ARG A 231 12.70 9.26 4.41
N GLU A 232 13.02 9.55 3.14
CA GLU A 232 12.24 10.50 2.32
C GLU A 232 10.80 10.01 2.11
N PHE A 233 10.63 8.73 1.79
CA PHE A 233 9.32 8.08 1.68
C PHE A 233 8.51 8.13 3.00
N ALA A 234 9.13 7.76 4.12
CA ALA A 234 8.50 7.80 5.44
C ALA A 234 8.03 9.22 5.83
N LEU A 235 8.87 10.23 5.56
CA LEU A 235 8.53 11.62 5.80
C LEU A 235 7.38 12.08 4.92
N ARG A 236 7.32 11.65 3.66
CA ARG A 236 6.20 11.95 2.77
C ARG A 236 4.89 11.37 3.28
N ILE A 237 4.85 10.14 3.77
CA ILE A 237 3.62 9.57 4.34
C ILE A 237 3.12 10.41 5.52
N CYS A 238 4.03 10.83 6.41
CA CYS A 238 3.68 11.57 7.63
C CYS A 238 3.58 13.09 7.44
N ALA A 239 3.83 13.59 6.21
CA ALA A 239 3.91 15.01 5.92
C ALA A 239 2.58 15.72 6.17
N GLN A 240 2.62 16.82 6.90
CA GLN A 240 1.44 17.65 7.18
C GLN A 240 1.21 18.69 6.08
N PRO A 241 -0.03 19.21 5.92
CA PRO A 241 -0.30 20.33 5.03
C PRO A 241 0.67 21.49 5.27
N GLY A 242 1.12 22.11 4.19
CA GLY A 242 2.10 23.19 4.18
C GLY A 242 3.56 22.73 4.15
N SER A 243 3.86 21.49 4.55
CA SER A 243 5.23 20.98 4.52
C SER A 243 5.74 20.68 3.11
N GLU A 244 7.06 20.73 2.92
CA GLU A 244 7.70 20.50 1.62
C GLU A 244 7.40 19.09 1.07
N ALA A 245 7.46 18.09 1.97
CA ALA A 245 7.20 16.69 1.67
C ALA A 245 5.72 16.35 1.42
N TYR A 246 4.80 17.31 1.62
CA TYR A 246 3.36 17.09 1.45
C TYR A 246 3.02 16.80 -0.01
N CYS A 247 2.39 15.65 -0.27
CA CYS A 247 2.10 15.16 -1.62
C CYS A 247 0.87 14.23 -1.63
N ARG A 248 0.48 13.75 -2.83
CA ARG A 248 -0.61 12.79 -3.02
C ARG A 248 -0.49 11.55 -2.11
N LEU A 249 0.74 11.04 -1.90
CA LEU A 249 0.98 9.92 -0.99
C LEU A 249 0.57 10.27 0.45
N SER A 250 0.95 11.46 0.93
CA SER A 250 0.57 11.97 2.26
C SER A 250 -0.94 11.98 2.43
N VAL A 251 -1.63 12.60 1.46
CA VAL A 251 -3.07 12.82 1.48
C VAL A 251 -3.83 11.50 1.48
N ASN A 252 -3.47 10.58 0.59
CA ASN A 252 -4.19 9.31 0.46
C ASN A 252 -3.92 8.37 1.64
N SER A 253 -2.68 8.29 2.13
CA SER A 253 -2.38 7.48 3.32
C SER A 253 -3.09 8.04 4.55
N GLN A 254 -3.09 9.37 4.73
CA GLN A 254 -3.73 10.02 5.87
C GLN A 254 -5.25 10.03 5.78
N LEU A 255 -5.85 9.93 4.58
CA LEU A 255 -7.28 9.70 4.43
C LEU A 255 -7.68 8.41 5.16
N LEU A 256 -6.95 7.33 4.92
CA LEU A 256 -7.29 5.97 5.34
C LEU A 256 -6.73 5.58 6.73
N ALA A 257 -5.65 6.22 7.19
CA ALA A 257 -5.00 5.90 8.45
C ALA A 257 -4.47 7.14 9.19
N ARG A 258 -4.22 6.98 10.50
CA ARG A 258 -3.34 7.88 11.24
C ARG A 258 -1.91 7.44 10.99
N CYS A 259 -1.07 8.36 10.51
CA CYS A 259 0.32 8.09 10.16
C CYS A 259 1.26 8.80 11.13
N SER A 260 2.16 8.07 11.79
CA SER A 260 3.09 8.64 12.76
C SER A 260 4.53 8.21 12.46
N HIS A 261 5.46 9.16 12.47
CA HIS A 261 6.89 8.86 12.43
C HIS A 261 7.35 8.42 13.81
N LEU A 262 7.95 7.23 13.91
CA LEU A 262 8.32 6.64 15.20
C LEU A 262 9.81 6.83 15.53
N MET A 263 10.71 6.56 14.59
CA MET A 263 12.16 6.68 14.82
C MET A 263 12.95 6.69 13.52
N LYS A 264 14.14 7.27 13.57
CA LYS A 264 15.14 7.27 12.50
C LYS A 264 16.06 6.06 12.70
N ILE A 265 16.50 5.42 11.61
CA ILE A 265 17.42 4.29 11.66
C ILE A 265 18.62 4.58 10.76
N SER A 266 19.81 4.47 11.35
CA SER A 266 21.07 4.61 10.62
C SER A 266 21.24 3.51 9.57
N LYS A 267 21.71 3.87 8.37
CA LYS A 267 22.14 2.90 7.33
C LYS A 267 23.15 1.84 7.85
N ASN A 268 23.92 2.17 8.89
CA ASN A 268 24.89 1.24 9.50
C ASN A 268 24.23 0.11 10.29
N SER A 269 22.93 0.21 10.56
CA SER A 269 22.13 -0.84 11.22
C SER A 269 21.80 -2.01 10.29
N PHE A 270 22.21 -1.96 9.03
CA PHE A 270 21.90 -2.94 8.00
C PHE A 270 23.15 -3.66 7.48
N ASN A 271 22.95 -4.83 6.88
CA ASN A 271 23.95 -5.56 6.11
C ASN A 271 23.34 -6.15 4.82
N PRO A 272 23.86 -5.79 3.63
CA PRO A 272 24.73 -4.64 3.38
C PRO A 272 24.02 -3.31 3.70
N PRO A 273 24.77 -2.22 3.98
CA PRO A 273 24.16 -0.91 4.27
C PRO A 273 23.45 -0.33 3.04
N PRO A 274 22.23 0.25 3.18
CA PRO A 274 21.58 0.99 2.11
C PRO A 274 22.31 2.32 1.82
N LYS A 275 22.03 2.89 0.65
CA LYS A 275 22.57 4.20 0.26
C LYS A 275 21.97 5.37 1.04
N VAL A 276 20.79 5.19 1.61
CA VAL A 276 20.00 6.23 2.28
C VAL A 276 19.58 5.80 3.67
N GLU A 277 19.26 6.78 4.52
CA GLU A 277 18.74 6.54 5.86
C GLU A 277 17.34 5.93 5.83
N SER A 278 17.00 5.19 6.90
CA SER A 278 15.68 4.57 7.08
C SER A 278 14.87 5.26 8.17
N SER A 279 13.58 4.99 8.20
CA SER A 279 12.69 5.39 9.29
C SER A 279 11.56 4.39 9.48
N VAL A 280 11.17 4.25 10.74
CA VAL A 280 10.01 3.46 11.14
C VAL A 280 8.83 4.40 11.25
N ILE A 281 7.72 4.01 10.65
CA ILE A 281 6.43 4.68 10.78
C ILE A 281 5.39 3.72 11.35
N ARG A 282 4.36 4.29 11.94
CA ARG A 282 3.17 3.58 12.37
C ARG A 282 1.97 4.04 11.55
N LEU A 283 1.19 3.07 11.08
CA LEU A 283 -0.10 3.27 10.43
C LEU A 283 -1.17 2.65 11.32
N ASP A 284 -2.07 3.46 11.84
CA ASP A 284 -3.27 3.01 12.54
C ASP A 284 -4.48 3.26 11.63
N PRO A 285 -5.06 2.22 11.00
CA PRO A 285 -6.20 2.42 10.11
C PRO A 285 -7.38 3.09 10.81
N LYS A 286 -8.09 3.95 10.08
CA LYS A 286 -9.28 4.62 10.62
C LYS A 286 -10.46 3.67 10.60
N HIS A 287 -11.10 3.51 11.76
CA HIS A 287 -12.32 2.74 11.94
C HIS A 287 -13.41 3.62 12.58
N PRO A 288 -14.60 3.74 11.96
CA PRO A 288 -14.94 3.23 10.62
C PRO A 288 -14.12 3.90 9.52
N ALA A 289 -14.05 3.23 8.36
CA ALA A 289 -13.39 3.79 7.18
C ALA A 289 -14.05 5.13 6.78
N PRO A 290 -13.28 6.08 6.22
CA PRO A 290 -13.85 7.32 5.73
C PRO A 290 -14.87 7.01 4.63
N ASN A 291 -16.01 7.67 4.74
CA ASN A 291 -17.15 7.46 3.88
C ASN A 291 -17.02 8.31 2.61
N VAL A 292 -16.08 7.90 1.75
CA VAL A 292 -15.77 8.54 0.47
C VAL A 292 -15.40 7.46 -0.53
N ASP A 293 -15.79 7.67 -1.78
CA ASP A 293 -15.28 6.86 -2.87
C ASP A 293 -13.80 7.17 -3.09
N PHE A 294 -12.95 6.17 -2.88
CA PHE A 294 -11.51 6.36 -2.94
C PHE A 294 -11.03 6.72 -4.36
N ASP A 295 -11.68 6.21 -5.40
CA ASP A 295 -11.25 6.45 -6.78
C ASP A 295 -11.59 7.89 -7.19
N GLU A 296 -12.75 8.40 -6.78
CA GLU A 296 -13.13 9.82 -6.94
C GLU A 296 -12.19 10.75 -6.17
N TRP A 297 -11.91 10.40 -4.92
CA TRP A 297 -10.97 11.13 -4.07
C TRP A 297 -9.58 11.18 -4.71
N ASP A 298 -9.03 10.02 -5.09
CA ASP A 298 -7.69 9.91 -5.66
C ASP A 298 -7.60 10.60 -7.03
N GLY A 299 -8.69 10.56 -7.81
CA GLY A 299 -8.86 11.32 -9.04
C GLY A 299 -8.69 12.82 -8.79
N LEU A 300 -9.46 13.41 -7.88
CA LEU A 300 -9.34 14.83 -7.49
C LEU A 300 -7.93 15.15 -6.99
N VAL A 301 -7.39 14.34 -6.07
CA VAL A 301 -6.05 14.53 -5.50
C VAL A 301 -4.99 14.51 -6.59
N LYS A 302 -5.10 13.60 -7.57
CA LYS A 302 -4.19 13.53 -8.73
C LYS A 302 -4.21 14.82 -9.53
N PHE A 303 -5.37 15.44 -9.78
CA PHE A 303 -5.47 16.73 -10.46
C PHE A 303 -4.74 17.83 -9.68
N ILE A 304 -5.10 18.03 -8.42
CA ILE A 304 -4.64 19.20 -7.64
C ILE A 304 -3.17 19.08 -7.21
N PHE A 305 -2.63 17.87 -7.03
CA PHE A 305 -1.23 17.67 -6.65
C PHE A 305 -0.25 17.63 -7.81
N ASN A 306 -0.71 17.57 -9.07
CA ASN A 306 0.18 17.67 -10.24
C ASN A 306 0.95 19.00 -10.25
N ARG A 307 0.30 20.09 -9.83
CA ARG A 307 0.93 21.41 -9.65
C ARG A 307 0.60 21.99 -8.27
N LYS A 308 1.01 21.29 -7.21
CA LYS A 308 0.61 21.58 -5.81
C LYS A 308 0.85 23.01 -5.30
N ASN A 309 1.74 23.77 -5.95
CA ASN A 309 2.10 25.15 -5.60
C ASN A 309 1.26 26.21 -6.36
N LYS A 310 0.45 25.83 -7.34
CA LYS A 310 -0.45 26.72 -8.08
C LYS A 310 -1.82 26.76 -7.40
N LYS A 311 -2.56 27.85 -7.66
CA LYS A 311 -3.97 27.96 -7.25
C LYS A 311 -4.77 26.84 -7.90
N ILE A 312 -5.74 26.29 -7.20
CA ILE A 312 -6.55 25.17 -7.69
C ILE A 312 -7.39 25.59 -8.89
N SER A 313 -7.95 26.81 -8.88
CA SER A 313 -8.63 27.42 -10.03
C SER A 313 -7.76 27.41 -11.29
N SER A 314 -6.49 27.78 -11.17
CA SER A 314 -5.54 27.76 -12.29
C SER A 314 -5.27 26.35 -12.83
N ILE A 315 -5.39 25.29 -12.01
CA ILE A 315 -5.21 23.91 -12.46
C ILE A 315 -6.40 23.50 -13.33
N PHE A 316 -7.62 23.79 -12.87
CA PHE A 316 -8.86 23.42 -13.56
C PHE A 316 -9.18 24.28 -14.78
N ARG A 317 -8.60 25.48 -14.91
CA ARG A 317 -8.70 26.32 -16.12
C ARG A 317 -7.78 25.89 -17.27
N THR A 318 -6.89 24.92 -17.07
CA THR A 318 -6.02 24.46 -18.17
C THR A 318 -6.83 23.70 -19.23
N LYS A 319 -6.53 23.91 -20.53
CA LYS A 319 -7.25 23.26 -21.64
C LYS A 319 -7.37 21.75 -21.45
N ASN A 320 -6.28 21.09 -21.05
CA ASN A 320 -6.26 19.66 -20.81
C ASN A 320 -7.16 19.25 -19.64
N ALA A 321 -7.17 20.00 -18.53
CA ALA A 321 -8.01 19.67 -17.39
C ALA A 321 -9.51 19.80 -17.72
N VAL A 322 -9.90 20.89 -18.40
CA VAL A 322 -11.30 21.10 -18.83
C VAL A 322 -11.74 19.99 -19.77
N GLN A 323 -10.91 19.65 -20.76
CA GLN A 323 -11.20 18.59 -21.71
C GLN A 323 -11.37 17.22 -21.03
N THR A 324 -10.43 16.84 -20.17
CA THR A 324 -10.53 15.56 -19.43
C THR A 324 -11.74 15.51 -18.52
N LEU A 325 -12.10 16.60 -17.83
CA LEU A 325 -13.29 16.62 -16.98
C LEU A 325 -14.58 16.55 -17.80
N TYR A 326 -14.63 17.19 -18.97
CA TYR A 326 -15.77 17.11 -19.87
C TYR A 326 -15.96 15.69 -20.42
N GLU A 327 -14.88 15.02 -20.84
CA GLU A 327 -14.94 13.63 -21.30
C GLU A 327 -15.48 12.68 -20.22
N LYS A 328 -15.06 12.87 -18.96
CA LYS A 328 -15.56 12.11 -17.82
C LYS A 328 -17.02 12.42 -17.51
N HIS A 329 -17.41 13.69 -17.53
CA HIS A 329 -18.79 14.11 -17.36
C HIS A 329 -19.71 13.47 -18.41
N CYS A 330 -19.34 13.51 -19.69
CA CYS A 330 -20.11 12.88 -20.77
C CYS A 330 -20.17 11.36 -20.63
N SER A 331 -19.07 10.72 -20.25
CA SER A 331 -19.01 9.27 -20.03
C SER A 331 -19.93 8.85 -18.88
N TYR A 332 -19.90 9.60 -17.77
CA TYR A 332 -20.75 9.38 -16.61
C TYR A 332 -22.24 9.58 -16.95
N GLN A 333 -22.60 10.67 -17.64
CA GLN A 333 -23.99 10.92 -18.06
C GLN A 333 -24.55 9.83 -18.97
N LYS A 334 -23.72 9.27 -19.88
CA LYS A 334 -24.11 8.14 -20.71
C LYS A 334 -24.37 6.87 -19.89
N MET A 335 -23.55 6.61 -18.87
CA MET A 335 -23.75 5.48 -17.96
C MET A 335 -25.06 5.60 -17.17
N GLU A 336 -25.44 6.83 -16.78
CA GLU A 336 -26.71 7.12 -16.10
C GLU A 336 -27.92 7.18 -17.04
N GLY A 337 -27.75 6.90 -18.34
CA GLY A 337 -28.85 6.87 -19.31
C GLY A 337 -29.39 8.23 -19.74
N ALA A 338 -28.62 9.31 -19.56
CA ALA A 338 -29.02 10.64 -20.03
C ALA A 338 -29.11 10.67 -21.57
N LYS A 339 -30.26 11.16 -22.09
CA LYS A 339 -30.51 11.26 -23.54
C LYS A 339 -29.70 12.38 -24.20
N GLU A 340 -29.39 13.44 -23.45
CA GLU A 340 -28.60 14.58 -23.91
C GLU A 340 -27.54 14.93 -22.86
N THR A 341 -26.31 15.14 -23.32
CA THR A 341 -25.21 15.63 -22.49
C THR A 341 -25.03 17.12 -22.72
N ARG A 342 -24.60 17.86 -21.70
CA ARG A 342 -24.27 19.29 -21.84
C ARG A 342 -23.25 19.49 -22.96
N THR A 343 -23.37 20.58 -23.70
CA THR A 343 -22.34 21.00 -24.65
C THR A 343 -21.03 21.36 -23.93
N PHE A 344 -19.93 21.41 -24.67
CA PHE A 344 -18.62 21.76 -24.12
C PHE A 344 -18.62 23.18 -23.54
N GLU A 345 -19.27 24.12 -24.21
CA GLU A 345 -19.40 25.53 -23.81
C GLU A 345 -20.22 25.68 -22.52
N GLU A 346 -21.34 24.98 -22.41
CA GLU A 346 -22.17 24.95 -21.20
C GLU A 346 -21.42 24.33 -20.01
N PHE A 347 -20.71 23.23 -20.24
CA PHE A 347 -19.87 22.60 -19.22
C PHE A 347 -18.77 23.54 -18.74
N LYS A 348 -18.10 24.23 -19.67
CA LYS A 348 -17.06 25.21 -19.35
C LYS A 348 -17.61 26.38 -18.55
N GLY A 349 -18.80 26.89 -18.89
CA GLY A 349 -19.49 27.94 -18.14
C GLY A 349 -19.85 27.51 -16.70
N LEU A 350 -20.37 26.28 -16.54
CA LEU A 350 -20.62 25.69 -15.23
C LEU A 350 -19.33 25.61 -14.39
N LEU A 351 -18.27 25.06 -14.97
CA LEU A 351 -16.98 24.91 -14.31
C LEU A 351 -16.44 26.28 -13.87
N GLU A 352 -16.48 27.29 -14.74
CA GLU A 352 -15.97 28.62 -14.43
C GLU A 352 -16.75 29.31 -13.32
N THR A 353 -18.07 29.11 -13.26
CA THR A 353 -18.92 29.61 -12.17
C THR A 353 -18.55 28.95 -10.84
N MET A 354 -18.38 27.62 -10.84
CA MET A 354 -17.98 26.86 -9.66
C MET A 354 -16.59 27.30 -9.15
N LEU A 355 -15.65 27.58 -10.06
CA LEU A 355 -14.29 28.00 -9.71
C LEU A 355 -14.19 29.41 -9.10
N GLN A 356 -15.28 30.18 -9.03
CA GLN A 356 -15.31 31.46 -8.30
C GLN A 356 -15.38 31.28 -6.78
N ASP A 357 -15.70 30.09 -6.27
CA ASP A 357 -15.71 29.84 -4.83
C ASP A 357 -14.29 30.04 -4.25
N PRO A 358 -14.12 30.80 -3.14
CA PRO A 358 -12.82 31.08 -2.53
C PRO A 358 -11.96 29.85 -2.21
N ILE A 359 -12.57 28.67 -2.03
CA ILE A 359 -11.82 27.44 -1.81
C ILE A 359 -10.86 27.11 -2.97
N PHE A 360 -11.21 27.50 -4.21
CA PHE A 360 -10.39 27.26 -5.40
C PHE A 360 -9.21 28.22 -5.55
N ASP A 361 -9.18 29.32 -4.78
CA ASP A 361 -8.02 30.23 -4.73
C ASP A 361 -6.88 29.71 -3.84
N ARG A 362 -7.15 28.67 -3.04
CA ARG A 362 -6.14 28.00 -2.22
C ARG A 362 -5.22 27.14 -3.09
N ARG A 363 -4.15 26.63 -2.47
CA ARG A 363 -3.15 25.77 -3.11
C ARG A 363 -3.21 24.38 -2.48
N ALA A 364 -3.11 23.33 -3.30
CA ALA A 364 -3.18 21.95 -2.83
C ALA A 364 -2.16 21.65 -1.72
N ARG A 365 -0.96 22.25 -1.78
CA ARG A 365 0.08 22.07 -0.75
C ARG A 365 -0.37 22.49 0.66
N THR A 366 -1.39 23.34 0.80
CA THR A 366 -1.88 23.88 2.08
C THR A 366 -3.24 23.32 2.51
N LEU A 367 -3.85 22.46 1.68
CA LEU A 367 -5.14 21.89 2.02
C LEU A 367 -4.96 20.73 3.01
N ASP A 368 -5.82 20.68 4.01
CA ASP A 368 -5.99 19.51 4.85
C ASP A 368 -7.05 18.56 4.26
N GLN A 369 -7.27 17.44 4.95
CA GLN A 369 -8.22 16.43 4.51
C GLN A 369 -9.66 16.97 4.39
N GLU A 370 -10.07 17.86 5.31
CA GLU A 370 -11.43 18.41 5.31
C GLU A 370 -11.63 19.37 4.13
N SER A 371 -10.66 20.22 3.84
CA SER A 371 -10.70 21.13 2.69
C SER A 371 -10.73 20.36 1.35
N ILE A 372 -10.00 19.25 1.23
CA ILE A 372 -10.04 18.41 0.02
C ILE A 372 -11.41 17.73 -0.12
N MET A 373 -12.00 17.30 1.00
CA MET A 373 -13.35 16.72 0.99
C MET A 373 -14.41 17.76 0.58
N GLU A 374 -14.26 19.01 1.04
CA GLU A 374 -15.13 20.11 0.64
C GLU A 374 -15.03 20.37 -0.87
N LEU A 375 -13.81 20.40 -1.44
CA LEU A 375 -13.62 20.48 -2.89
C LEU A 375 -14.35 19.35 -3.62
N LEU A 376 -14.20 18.11 -3.15
CA LEU A 376 -14.88 16.97 -3.74
C LEU A 376 -16.40 17.13 -3.68
N CYS A 377 -16.95 17.66 -2.58
CA CYS A 377 -18.37 17.97 -2.47
C CYS A 377 -18.82 19.02 -3.50
N ARG A 378 -18.03 20.08 -3.74
CA ARG A 378 -18.37 21.12 -4.73
C ARG A 378 -18.45 20.55 -6.14
N PHE A 379 -17.51 19.70 -6.53
CA PHE A 379 -17.55 18.99 -7.81
C PHE A 379 -18.74 18.03 -7.89
N ALA A 380 -18.95 17.25 -6.83
CA ALA A 380 -20.06 16.33 -6.75
C ALA A 380 -21.37 17.08 -6.94
N GLU A 381 -21.65 18.15 -6.20
CA GLU A 381 -22.89 18.97 -6.31
C GLU A 381 -23.21 19.42 -7.73
N ASN A 382 -22.18 19.66 -8.55
CA ASN A 382 -22.30 20.07 -9.95
C ASN A 382 -22.28 18.90 -10.97
N ASN A 383 -22.38 17.65 -10.50
CA ASN A 383 -22.29 16.42 -11.31
C ASN A 383 -20.98 16.30 -12.09
N ILE A 384 -19.87 16.75 -11.49
CA ILE A 384 -18.53 16.62 -12.06
C ILE A 384 -17.79 15.53 -11.29
N HIS A 385 -17.31 14.53 -12.03
CA HIS A 385 -16.72 13.30 -11.52
C HIS A 385 -15.27 13.15 -12.00
N PHE A 386 -14.46 12.46 -11.20
CA PHE A 386 -13.03 12.26 -11.41
C PHE A 386 -12.66 10.84 -11.80
N VAL A 387 -13.62 9.91 -11.88
CA VAL A 387 -13.41 8.55 -12.37
C VAL A 387 -13.91 8.44 -13.80
#